data_AF-A0A1J0EMS7-F1
#
_entry.id   AF-A0A1J0EMS7-F1
#
_cell.length_a   1.000
_cell.length_b   1.000
_cell.length_c   1.000
_cell.angle_alpha   90.00
_cell.angle_beta   90.00
_cell.angle_gamma   90.00
#
_symmetry.space_group_name_H-M   'P 1'
#
loop_
_entity.id
_entity.type
_entity.pdbx_description
1 polymer ?
#
loop_
_entity_poly.entity_id
_entity_poly.type
_entity_poly.pdbx_seq_one_letter_code
_entity_poly.pdbx_strand_id
1 'polypeptide(L)'
;MKFFYAISLTALVLVGCDKQSGSVAPTTSAPAAPSVTYKPLIVSGSGVGNVFTFSNREMGGQAINYQSRTGAVNVMDFVVDNPDDTGYVSVEKAYAFGAKYLLIVSTGENGMSCPATTYAFTYDSESESVTGKKQIDGCSENIETLTEGNKLTVKKEGQSTIFYNGEVK
;
A
#
# COMPACT_ATOMS: atom_id res chain seq x y z
N MET A 1 69.90 31.68 14.26
CA MET A 1 69.95 32.43 12.98
C MET A 1 68.56 33.06 12.79
N LYS A 2 68.28 34.28 13.28
CA LYS A 2 68.32 35.57 12.56
C LYS A 2 68.01 35.44 11.07
N PHE A 3 66.85 35.93 10.61
CA PHE A 3 66.64 36.94 9.53
C PHE A 3 65.12 37.22 9.42
N PHE A 4 64.58 38.35 9.92
CA PHE A 4 64.43 39.71 9.35
C PHE A 4 62.98 40.02 8.96
N TYR A 5 62.50 41.17 9.46
CA TYR A 5 61.21 41.83 9.23
C TYR A 5 61.04 42.32 7.78
N ALA A 6 59.79 42.37 7.28
CA ALA A 6 59.32 43.48 6.44
C ALA A 6 57.78 43.56 6.46
N ILE A 7 57.29 44.63 7.08
CA ILE A 7 55.91 45.12 7.01
C ILE A 7 55.73 45.76 5.63
N SER A 8 54.66 45.44 4.91
CA SER A 8 54.15 46.34 3.87
C SER A 8 52.63 46.40 3.95
N LEU A 9 52.17 47.51 4.52
CA LEU A 9 50.78 47.94 4.60
C LEU A 9 50.44 48.57 3.24
N THR A 10 49.46 48.03 2.50
CA THR A 10 48.81 48.77 1.41
C THR A 10 47.31 48.58 1.56
N ALA A 11 46.65 49.63 2.03
CA ALA A 11 45.20 49.76 1.91
C ALA A 11 44.90 50.44 0.57
N LEU A 12 43.97 49.88 -0.22
CA LEU A 12 43.20 50.64 -1.19
C LEU A 12 41.75 50.16 -1.14
N VAL A 13 40.86 51.13 -0.96
CA VAL A 13 39.41 51.00 -0.85
C VAL A 13 38.81 51.18 -2.25
N LEU A 14 37.71 50.48 -2.57
CA LEU A 14 36.44 51.01 -3.13
C LEU A 14 35.65 49.99 -3.97
N VAL A 15 34.43 49.73 -3.49
CA VAL A 15 33.14 49.72 -4.23
C VAL A 15 32.88 48.63 -5.27
N GLY A 16 31.78 47.89 -5.03
CA GLY A 16 30.95 47.30 -6.10
C GLY A 16 30.27 45.99 -5.72
N CYS A 17 29.11 46.08 -5.07
CA CYS A 17 28.11 45.00 -5.11
C CYS A 17 27.67 44.80 -6.58
N ASP A 18 27.64 43.57 -7.08
CA ASP A 18 26.39 42.83 -7.30
C ASP A 18 26.58 41.58 -8.18
N LYS A 19 25.73 40.59 -7.90
CA LYS A 19 25.29 39.47 -8.76
C LYS A 19 26.19 38.24 -9.00
N GLN A 20 25.94 37.27 -8.13
CA GLN A 20 25.31 35.97 -8.48
C GLN A 20 26.17 34.98 -9.29
N SER A 21 27.00 34.24 -8.56
CA SER A 21 27.43 32.90 -8.98
C SER A 21 26.44 31.87 -8.41
N GLY A 22 25.89 31.02 -9.27
CA GLY A 22 24.99 29.95 -8.85
C GLY A 22 24.18 29.36 -9.98
N SER A 23 24.84 28.73 -10.95
CA SER A 23 24.15 27.80 -11.85
C SER A 23 23.99 26.46 -11.13
N VAL A 24 22.99 26.38 -10.25
CA VAL A 24 22.53 25.11 -9.69
C VAL A 24 21.62 24.48 -10.73
N ALA A 25 22.05 23.33 -11.29
CA ALA A 25 21.22 22.49 -12.14
C ALA A 25 19.91 22.17 -11.41
N PRO A 26 18.76 22.10 -12.11
CA PRO A 26 17.50 21.72 -11.46
C PRO A 26 17.64 20.27 -10.98
N THR A 27 17.82 20.10 -9.68
CA THR A 27 17.56 18.84 -9.00
C THR A 27 16.07 18.59 -9.13
N THR A 28 15.67 17.75 -10.09
CA THR A 28 14.39 17.06 -10.06
C THR A 28 14.32 16.32 -8.72
N SER A 29 13.66 16.93 -7.74
CA SER A 29 13.36 16.32 -6.46
C SER A 29 12.58 15.05 -6.72
N ALA A 30 13.05 13.93 -6.18
CA ALA A 30 12.25 12.71 -6.09
C ALA A 30 10.88 13.08 -5.48
N PRO A 31 9.77 12.48 -5.96
CA PRO A 31 8.46 12.73 -5.36
C PRO A 31 8.56 12.51 -3.86
N ALA A 32 8.08 13.48 -3.06
CA ALA A 32 8.05 13.34 -1.61
C ALA A 32 7.39 12.01 -1.27
N ALA A 33 8.09 11.16 -0.51
CA ALA A 33 7.52 9.89 -0.07
C ALA A 33 6.19 10.23 0.63
N PRO A 34 5.07 9.59 0.26
CA PRO A 34 3.79 9.86 0.89
C PRO A 34 3.98 9.77 2.41
N SER A 35 3.62 10.82 3.15
CA SER A 35 3.62 10.78 4.62
C SER A 35 2.53 9.87 5.19
N VAL A 36 1.77 9.22 4.29
CA VAL A 36 0.73 8.25 4.58
C VAL A 36 1.39 6.92 4.93
N THR A 37 0.90 6.30 5.99
CA THR A 37 1.35 4.99 6.44
C THR A 37 0.18 4.02 6.44
N TYR A 38 0.49 2.72 6.38
CA TYR A 38 -0.53 1.69 6.53
C TYR A 38 -1.15 1.73 7.93
N LYS A 39 -2.47 1.84 7.99
CA LYS A 39 -3.25 1.74 9.22
C LYS A 39 -4.04 0.44 9.22
N PRO A 40 -3.83 -0.47 10.19
CA PRO A 40 -4.60 -1.71 10.24
C PRO A 40 -6.09 -1.40 10.46
N LEU A 41 -6.94 -2.12 9.75
CA LEU A 41 -8.38 -2.08 9.93
C LEU A 41 -8.82 -3.31 10.73
N ILE A 42 -9.81 -3.11 11.61
CA ILE A 42 -10.40 -4.21 12.37
C ILE A 42 -11.22 -5.06 11.41
N VAL A 43 -10.92 -6.35 11.33
CA VAL A 43 -11.77 -7.34 10.67
C VAL A 43 -12.68 -7.96 11.72
N SER A 44 -13.98 -7.96 11.43
CA SER A 44 -15.03 -8.50 12.31
C SER A 44 -15.90 -9.48 11.52
N GLY A 45 -16.78 -10.22 12.21
CA GLY A 45 -17.71 -11.13 11.53
C GLY A 45 -18.69 -10.45 10.57
N SER A 46 -18.84 -9.13 10.64
CA SER A 46 -19.78 -8.35 9.83
C SER A 46 -19.13 -7.44 8.78
N GLY A 47 -17.80 -7.32 8.77
CA GLY A 47 -17.12 -6.38 7.88
C GLY A 47 -15.71 -5.98 8.30
N VAL A 48 -15.14 -5.04 7.54
CA VAL A 48 -13.80 -4.49 7.72
C VAL A 48 -13.89 -3.00 8.03
N GLY A 49 -13.54 -2.63 9.26
CA GLY A 49 -13.73 -1.28 9.78
C GLY A 49 -15.17 -0.81 9.59
N ASN A 50 -15.34 0.46 9.23
CA ASN A 50 -16.62 1.04 8.82
C ASN A 50 -16.70 1.22 7.29
N VAL A 51 -15.92 0.45 6.53
CA VAL A 51 -15.70 0.65 5.09
C VAL A 51 -16.38 -0.45 4.28
N PHE A 52 -16.17 -1.71 4.69
CA PHE A 52 -16.74 -2.87 4.00
C PHE A 52 -17.69 -3.61 4.92
N THR A 53 -18.78 -4.12 4.35
CA THR A 53 -19.72 -5.00 5.05
C THR A 53 -19.73 -6.38 4.42
N PHE A 54 -20.05 -7.38 5.22
CA PHE A 54 -20.15 -8.76 4.76
C PHE A 54 -21.60 -9.19 4.64
N SER A 55 -21.92 -9.93 3.58
CA SER A 55 -23.22 -10.59 3.43
C SER A 55 -23.06 -11.98 2.87
N ASN A 56 -23.91 -12.90 3.31
CA ASN A 56 -23.95 -14.25 2.76
C ASN A 56 -24.52 -14.19 1.33
N ARG A 57 -23.98 -15.02 0.44
CA ARG A 57 -24.53 -15.22 -0.91
C ARG A 57 -25.37 -16.49 -0.95
N GLU A 58 -26.38 -16.52 -1.82
CA GLU A 58 -27.30 -17.66 -1.96
C GLU A 58 -26.60 -18.93 -2.46
N MET A 59 -25.62 -18.80 -3.36
CA MET A 59 -24.93 -19.91 -4.03
C MET A 59 -23.61 -20.32 -3.34
N GLY A 60 -23.32 -19.79 -2.14
CA GLY A 60 -22.10 -20.07 -1.38
C GLY A 60 -21.14 -18.87 -1.31
N GLY A 61 -20.22 -18.90 -0.34
CA GLY A 61 -19.29 -17.80 -0.09
C GLY A 61 -19.89 -16.58 0.62
N GLN A 62 -19.03 -15.58 0.85
CA GLN A 62 -19.38 -14.30 1.47
C GLN A 62 -19.04 -13.17 0.49
N ALA A 63 -19.96 -12.24 0.30
CA ALA A 63 -19.69 -11.00 -0.43
C ALA A 63 -18.98 -10.01 0.49
N ILE A 64 -18.00 -9.30 -0.06
CA ILE A 64 -17.34 -8.15 0.57
C ILE A 64 -17.90 -6.92 -0.11
N ASN A 65 -18.83 -6.24 0.54
CA ASN A 65 -19.55 -5.13 -0.05
C ASN A 65 -18.90 -3.80 0.29
N TYR A 66 -18.77 -2.94 -0.70
CA TYR A 66 -18.49 -1.51 -0.53
C TYR A 66 -19.72 -0.70 -0.88
N GLN A 67 -20.05 0.32 -0.08
CA GLN A 67 -21.15 1.23 -0.38
C GLN A 67 -20.63 2.33 -1.33
N SER A 68 -20.80 2.11 -2.63
CA SER A 68 -20.42 3.08 -3.66
C SER A 68 -21.49 4.15 -3.85
N ARG A 69 -21.21 5.15 -4.69
CA ARG A 69 -22.19 6.18 -5.09
C ARG A 69 -23.39 5.60 -5.85
N THR A 70 -23.22 4.45 -6.50
CA THR A 70 -24.25 3.82 -7.34
C THR A 70 -24.97 2.68 -6.63
N GLY A 71 -24.58 2.34 -5.41
CA GLY A 71 -25.16 1.25 -4.63
C GLY A 71 -24.10 0.38 -3.95
N ALA A 72 -24.54 -0.65 -3.24
CA ALA A 72 -23.61 -1.65 -2.72
C ALA A 72 -23.02 -2.46 -3.88
N VAL A 73 -21.70 -2.61 -3.89
CA VAL A 73 -20.96 -3.42 -4.88
C VAL A 73 -20.20 -4.52 -4.17
N ASN A 74 -20.26 -5.75 -4.69
CA ASN A 74 -19.43 -6.83 -4.19
C ASN A 74 -18.04 -6.73 -4.81
N VAL A 75 -17.04 -6.44 -3.99
CA VAL A 75 -15.65 -6.24 -4.44
C VAL A 75 -15.04 -7.54 -4.96
N MET A 76 -15.51 -8.70 -4.49
CA MET A 76 -14.98 -10.00 -4.93
C MET A 76 -15.26 -10.28 -6.42
N ASP A 77 -16.26 -9.66 -7.03
CA ASP A 77 -16.57 -9.81 -8.46
C ASP A 77 -15.42 -9.33 -9.37
N PHE A 78 -14.46 -8.57 -8.83
CA PHE A 78 -13.27 -8.10 -9.53
C PHE A 78 -11.99 -8.84 -9.13
N VAL A 79 -12.01 -9.56 -8.00
CA VAL A 79 -10.83 -10.21 -7.40
C VAL A 79 -10.68 -11.63 -7.91
N VAL A 80 -11.76 -12.40 -7.94
CA VAL A 80 -11.76 -13.79 -8.40
C VAL A 80 -12.47 -13.91 -9.74
N ASP A 81 -12.23 -15.00 -10.45
CA ASP A 81 -12.81 -15.22 -11.77
C ASP A 81 -14.32 -15.52 -11.69
N ASN A 82 -14.72 -16.33 -10.71
CA ASN A 82 -16.11 -16.59 -10.39
C ASN A 82 -16.32 -16.58 -8.87
N PRO A 83 -16.99 -15.57 -8.30
CA PRO A 83 -17.16 -15.46 -6.87
C PRO A 83 -18.15 -16.47 -6.28
N ASP A 84 -19.02 -17.08 -7.09
CA ASP A 84 -19.89 -18.17 -6.65
C ASP A 84 -19.12 -19.49 -6.45
N ASP A 85 -17.95 -19.65 -7.09
CA ASP A 85 -17.13 -20.86 -6.97
C ASP A 85 -16.15 -20.80 -5.78
N THR A 86 -16.12 -19.69 -5.05
CA THR A 86 -15.14 -19.45 -3.96
C THR A 86 -15.34 -20.36 -2.75
N GLY A 87 -16.51 -20.95 -2.57
CA GLY A 87 -16.88 -21.79 -1.42
C GLY A 87 -17.00 -21.00 -0.12
N TYR A 88 -15.92 -20.35 0.31
CA TYR A 88 -15.87 -19.35 1.37
C TYR A 88 -15.01 -18.16 0.95
N VAL A 89 -15.23 -17.03 1.63
CA VAL A 89 -14.38 -15.84 1.54
C VAL A 89 -14.10 -15.37 2.97
N SER A 90 -12.83 -15.25 3.34
CA SER A 90 -12.38 -14.79 4.66
C SER A 90 -11.38 -13.66 4.49
N VAL A 91 -11.62 -12.51 5.14
CA VAL A 91 -10.64 -11.42 5.18
C VAL A 91 -9.65 -11.71 6.31
N GLU A 92 -8.39 -11.94 5.95
CA GLU A 92 -7.34 -12.32 6.89
C GLU A 92 -6.68 -11.10 7.52
N LYS A 93 -6.45 -10.06 6.70
CA LYS A 93 -5.86 -8.78 7.09
C LYS A 93 -6.42 -7.67 6.21
N ALA A 94 -6.51 -6.46 6.74
CA ALA A 94 -6.89 -5.30 5.96
C ALA A 94 -6.20 -4.04 6.48
N TYR A 95 -5.87 -3.14 5.55
CA TYR A 95 -5.19 -1.89 5.85
C TYR A 95 -5.74 -0.73 5.03
N ALA A 96 -5.85 0.44 5.65
CA ALA A 96 -6.05 1.70 4.96
C ALA A 96 -4.70 2.37 4.65
N PHE A 97 -4.61 2.98 3.47
CA PHE A 97 -3.50 3.81 3.03
C PHE A 97 -4.07 5.03 2.27
N GLY A 98 -4.43 6.08 3.00
CA GLY A 98 -5.16 7.21 2.42
C GLY A 98 -6.55 6.77 1.95
N ALA A 99 -6.86 6.99 0.67
CA ALA A 99 -8.11 6.56 0.03
C ALA A 99 -8.10 5.10 -0.46
N LYS A 100 -6.94 4.42 -0.38
CA LYS A 100 -6.77 3.03 -0.81
C LYS A 100 -6.91 2.07 0.37
N TYR A 101 -7.53 0.93 0.11
CA TYR A 101 -7.71 -0.16 1.05
C TYR A 101 -7.08 -1.44 0.50
N LEU A 102 -6.07 -1.97 1.18
CA LEU A 102 -5.42 -3.22 0.80
C LEU A 102 -5.94 -4.33 1.70
N LEU A 103 -6.62 -5.31 1.08
CA LEU A 103 -7.19 -6.46 1.77
C LEU A 103 -6.42 -7.71 1.36
N ILE A 104 -6.21 -8.60 2.34
CA ILE A 104 -5.69 -9.95 2.15
C ILE A 104 -6.83 -10.90 2.48
N VAL A 105 -7.23 -11.70 1.50
CA VAL A 105 -8.44 -12.53 1.55
C VAL A 105 -8.10 -13.96 1.17
N SER A 106 -8.64 -14.92 1.90
CA SER A 106 -8.54 -16.34 1.64
C SER A 106 -9.86 -16.89 1.11
N THR A 107 -9.81 -17.72 0.08
CA THR A 107 -10.97 -18.40 -0.52
C THR A 107 -10.73 -19.91 -0.60
N GLY A 108 -11.82 -20.69 -0.55
CA GLY A 108 -11.80 -22.15 -0.61
C GLY A 108 -12.50 -22.68 -1.85
N GLU A 109 -11.91 -22.46 -3.01
CA GLU A 109 -12.54 -22.76 -4.29
C GLU A 109 -12.81 -24.28 -4.40
N ASN A 110 -14.10 -24.65 -4.38
CA ASN A 110 -14.63 -26.01 -4.56
C ASN A 110 -14.03 -27.12 -3.65
N GLY A 111 -13.50 -26.78 -2.48
CA GLY A 111 -12.85 -27.77 -1.59
C GLY A 111 -11.59 -28.42 -2.19
N MET A 112 -11.06 -27.86 -3.28
CA MET A 112 -9.81 -28.27 -3.92
C MET A 112 -8.65 -27.34 -3.58
N SER A 113 -8.92 -26.15 -3.04
CA SER A 113 -7.88 -25.25 -2.54
C SER A 113 -7.36 -25.79 -1.23
N CYS A 114 -6.14 -26.35 -1.26
CA CYS A 114 -5.50 -26.83 -0.05
C CYS A 114 -4.52 -25.78 0.46
N PRO A 115 -4.83 -25.15 1.61
CA PRO A 115 -6.14 -25.06 2.26
C PRO A 115 -6.91 -23.80 1.83
N ALA A 116 -6.26 -22.80 1.24
CA ALA A 116 -6.89 -21.58 0.77
C ALA A 116 -6.10 -20.89 -0.37
N THR A 117 -6.80 -20.46 -1.41
CA THR A 117 -6.24 -19.50 -2.37
C THR A 117 -6.24 -18.13 -1.69
N THR A 118 -5.07 -17.51 -1.52
CA THR A 118 -4.96 -16.18 -0.89
C THR A 118 -4.77 -15.12 -1.96
N TYR A 119 -5.59 -14.08 -1.91
CA TYR A 119 -5.49 -12.91 -2.76
C TYR A 119 -5.16 -11.69 -1.91
N ALA A 120 -4.23 -10.87 -2.38
CA ALA A 120 -4.11 -9.48 -1.97
C ALA A 120 -4.70 -8.60 -3.07
N PHE A 121 -5.49 -7.59 -2.71
CA PHE A 121 -5.99 -6.61 -3.67
C PHE A 121 -6.10 -5.22 -3.06
N THR A 122 -6.07 -4.20 -3.92
CA THR A 122 -6.32 -2.81 -3.55
C THR A 122 -7.68 -2.39 -4.07
N TYR A 123 -8.55 -1.91 -3.18
CA TYR A 123 -9.73 -1.13 -3.52
C TYR A 123 -9.45 0.35 -3.30
N ASP A 124 -9.66 1.17 -4.32
CA ASP A 124 -9.52 2.61 -4.25
C ASP A 124 -10.89 3.27 -4.15
N SER A 125 -11.14 3.99 -3.05
CA SER A 125 -12.42 4.65 -2.81
C SER A 125 -12.65 5.92 -3.63
N GLU A 126 -11.61 6.50 -4.22
CA GLU A 126 -11.78 7.65 -5.11
C GLU A 126 -12.32 7.23 -6.47
N SER A 127 -11.79 6.13 -7.02
CA SER A 127 -12.27 5.53 -8.27
C SER A 127 -13.37 4.49 -8.07
N GLU A 128 -13.67 4.12 -6.83
CA GLU A 128 -14.66 3.10 -6.44
C GLU A 128 -14.42 1.74 -7.13
N SER A 129 -13.15 1.34 -7.27
CA SER A 129 -12.76 0.17 -8.04
C SER A 129 -11.59 -0.62 -7.43
N VAL A 130 -11.45 -1.88 -7.85
CA VAL A 130 -10.23 -2.66 -7.58
C VAL A 130 -9.15 -2.25 -8.58
N THR A 131 -8.08 -1.63 -8.09
CA THR A 131 -7.00 -1.08 -8.94
C THR A 131 -5.85 -2.05 -9.16
N GLY A 132 -5.82 -3.17 -8.41
CA GLY A 132 -4.81 -4.21 -8.56
C GLY A 132 -5.08 -5.40 -7.66
N LYS A 133 -4.67 -6.58 -8.09
CA LYS A 133 -4.83 -7.84 -7.38
C LYS A 133 -3.66 -8.78 -7.64
N LYS A 134 -3.36 -9.64 -6.68
CA LYS A 134 -2.27 -10.61 -6.75
C LYS A 134 -2.61 -11.82 -5.90
N GLN A 135 -2.44 -13.01 -6.45
CA GLN A 135 -2.46 -14.25 -5.68
C GLN A 135 -1.14 -14.40 -4.90
N ILE A 136 -1.24 -14.82 -3.64
CA ILE A 136 -0.11 -15.12 -2.77
C ILE A 136 -0.02 -16.63 -2.61
N ASP A 137 1.05 -17.20 -3.17
CA ASP A 137 1.31 -18.63 -3.12
C ASP A 137 1.52 -19.13 -1.69
N GLY A 138 1.11 -20.37 -1.46
CA GLY A 138 1.34 -21.10 -0.22
C GLY A 138 0.10 -21.82 0.28
N CYS A 139 0.32 -22.89 1.04
CA CYS A 139 -0.69 -23.79 1.57
C CYS A 139 -0.87 -23.65 3.10
N SER A 140 -0.46 -22.53 3.69
CA SER A 140 -0.68 -22.28 5.12
C SER A 140 -1.82 -21.29 5.31
N GLU A 141 -2.65 -21.55 6.31
CA GLU A 141 -3.65 -20.58 6.78
C GLU A 141 -3.01 -19.42 7.56
N ASN A 142 -1.74 -19.57 7.97
CA ASN A 142 -1.05 -18.54 8.73
C ASN A 142 -0.51 -17.44 7.81
N ILE A 143 -1.07 -16.23 7.99
CA ILE A 143 -0.61 -15.02 7.32
C ILE A 143 -0.06 -14.05 8.37
N GLU A 144 1.23 -13.76 8.24
CA GLU A 144 1.90 -12.74 9.04
C GLU A 144 2.08 -11.46 8.23
N THR A 145 2.02 -10.32 8.92
CA THR A 145 2.11 -9.02 8.27
C THR A 145 2.94 -8.05 9.09
N LEU A 146 3.75 -7.25 8.40
CA LEU A 146 4.54 -6.18 9.00
C LEU A 146 4.39 -4.89 8.19
N THR A 147 4.02 -3.81 8.86
CA THR A 147 3.91 -2.47 8.26
C THR A 147 5.07 -1.59 8.68
N GLU A 148 5.74 -0.95 7.73
CA GLU A 148 6.87 -0.04 7.95
C GLU A 148 6.68 1.20 7.06
N GLY A 149 6.09 2.27 7.61
CA GLY A 149 5.80 3.47 6.84
C GLY A 149 4.85 3.19 5.67
N ASN A 150 5.36 3.36 4.45
CA ASN A 150 4.63 3.10 3.20
C ASN A 150 4.77 1.67 2.65
N LYS A 151 5.36 0.75 3.42
CA LYS A 151 5.59 -0.64 3.05
C LYS A 151 4.71 -1.58 3.88
N LEU A 152 4.07 -2.54 3.23
CA LEU A 152 3.40 -3.68 3.85
C LEU A 152 4.10 -4.95 3.37
N THR A 153 4.64 -5.73 4.30
CA THR A 153 5.17 -7.08 4.04
C THR A 153 4.14 -8.09 4.49
N VAL A 154 3.78 -9.01 3.60
CA VAL A 154 2.90 -10.15 3.85
C VAL A 154 3.74 -11.41 3.75
N LYS A 155 3.72 -12.25 4.78
CA LYS A 155 4.42 -13.53 4.79
C LYS A 155 3.44 -14.68 4.87
N LYS A 156 3.65 -15.67 3.99
CA LYS A 156 2.93 -16.94 3.96
C LYS A 156 3.96 -18.03 3.65
N GLU A 157 4.04 -19.06 4.49
CA GLU A 157 5.00 -20.18 4.35
C GLU A 157 6.47 -19.75 4.15
N GLY A 158 6.89 -18.71 4.85
CA GLY A 158 8.25 -18.18 4.74
C GLY A 158 8.54 -17.35 3.47
N GLN A 159 7.62 -17.33 2.50
CA GLN A 159 7.70 -16.41 1.36
C GLN A 159 7.15 -15.04 1.75
N SER A 160 7.84 -13.98 1.32
CA SER A 160 7.46 -12.60 1.60
C SER A 160 7.01 -11.90 0.32
N THR A 161 5.79 -11.36 0.32
CA THR A 161 5.30 -10.44 -0.70
C THR A 161 5.28 -9.02 -0.12
N ILE A 162 5.73 -8.03 -0.88
CA ILE A 162 5.84 -6.65 -0.42
C ILE A 162 4.96 -5.75 -1.29
N PHE A 163 4.16 -4.91 -0.62
CA PHE A 163 3.33 -3.88 -1.23
C PHE A 163 3.79 -2.50 -0.75
N TYR A 164 3.73 -1.52 -1.65
CA TYR A 164 4.10 -0.15 -1.35
C TYR A 164 2.94 0.79 -1.65
N ASN A 165 2.80 1.85 -0.85
CA ASN A 165 1.86 2.95 -1.09
C ASN A 165 0.39 2.51 -1.26
N GLY A 166 -0.01 1.41 -0.61
CA GLY A 166 -1.36 0.85 -0.76
C GLY A 166 -1.61 0.16 -2.09
N GLU A 167 -0.60 -0.12 -2.90
CA GLU A 167 -0.74 -0.67 -4.25
C GLU A 167 -0.38 -2.15 -4.33
N VAL A 168 -1.28 -2.91 -4.96
CA VAL A 168 -1.03 -4.24 -5.50
C VAL A 168 -0.83 -4.10 -7.00
N LYS A 169 0.21 -4.74 -7.55
CA LYS A 169 0.53 -4.75 -8.98
C LYS A 169 0.39 -6.16 -9.54
#